data_AF-B4G7Z3-F1
#
_entry.id   AF-B4G7Z3-F1
#
_cell.length_a   1.000
_cell.length_b   1.000
_cell.length_c   1.000
_cell.angle_alpha   90.00
_cell.angle_beta   90.00
_cell.angle_gamma   90.00
#
_symmetry.space_group_name_H-M   'P 1'
#
loop_
_entity.id
_entity.type
_entity.pdbx_description
1 polymer ?
#
loop_
_entity_poly.entity_id
_entity_poly.type
_entity_poly.pdbx_seq_one_letter_code
_entity_poly.pdbx_strand_id
1 'polypeptide(L)'
;MFPVGFIADYGVSGPVVRKGKVVAFLDSWLAGRRWPVDMAGFAVNLEYMAQFPNVNMPYKPGFEEDRFLRSIGLRLDLIEPRGSNCSQILVWHTQTKSKKAAVVRLESEYLDGRSNLGALFRSLKIMGVASASDTEGPKALISKNGKASDHATILS
;
A
#
# COMPACT_ATOMS: atom_id res chain seq x y z
N MET A 1 -0.10 -9.72 5.22
CA MET A 1 0.33 -8.57 4.39
C MET A 1 0.96 -7.51 5.28
N PHE A 2 1.88 -6.72 4.74
CA PHE A 2 2.62 -5.65 5.42
C PHE A 2 3.02 -4.55 4.42
N PRO A 3 3.35 -3.33 4.86
CA PRO A 3 3.69 -2.24 3.96
C PRO A 3 5.08 -2.41 3.34
N VAL A 4 5.23 -1.89 2.12
CA VAL A 4 6.45 -1.92 1.30
C VAL A 4 6.89 -0.49 1.02
N GLY A 5 8.15 -0.16 1.32
CA GLY A 5 8.74 1.14 1.02
C GLY A 5 9.24 1.28 -0.43
N PHE A 6 9.52 2.51 -0.87
CA PHE A 6 10.00 2.85 -2.21
C PHE A 6 9.08 2.48 -3.38
N ILE A 7 7.77 2.43 -3.13
CA ILE A 7 6.79 2.20 -4.19
C ILE A 7 6.38 3.52 -4.83
N ALA A 8 6.74 3.65 -6.12
CA ALA A 8 6.28 4.68 -7.05
C ALA A 8 6.24 6.09 -6.43
N ASP A 9 5.12 6.81 -6.56
CA ASP A 9 5.06 8.24 -6.19
C ASP A 9 4.82 8.46 -4.69
N TYR A 10 4.21 7.48 -3.99
CA TYR A 10 3.90 7.62 -2.55
C TYR A 10 5.08 7.23 -1.66
N GLY A 11 6.11 6.57 -2.21
CA GLY A 11 7.23 6.05 -1.44
C GLY A 11 6.83 4.89 -0.51
N VAL A 12 5.56 4.49 -0.49
CA VAL A 12 5.02 3.39 0.30
C VAL A 12 3.73 2.85 -0.33
N SER A 13 3.55 1.55 -0.27
CA SER A 13 2.29 0.85 -0.58
C SER A 13 1.97 -0.14 0.55
N GLY A 14 0.70 -0.35 0.87
CA GLY A 14 0.33 -1.37 1.86
C GLY A 14 -1.12 -1.33 2.35
N PRO A 15 -1.48 -2.26 3.25
CA PRO A 15 -2.85 -2.36 3.78
C PRO A 15 -3.18 -1.25 4.78
N VAL A 16 -4.43 -0.77 4.77
CA VAL A 16 -5.01 0.09 5.80
C VAL A 16 -5.71 -0.79 6.83
N VAL A 17 -5.33 -0.66 8.11
CA VAL A 17 -5.79 -1.53 9.20
C VAL A 17 -6.63 -0.74 10.20
N ARG A 18 -7.81 -1.26 10.58
CA ARG A 18 -8.64 -0.76 11.70
C ARG A 18 -8.98 -1.89 12.64
N LYS A 19 -8.78 -1.69 13.95
CA LYS A 19 -9.05 -2.70 15.00
C LYS A 19 -8.44 -4.08 14.68
N GLY A 20 -7.21 -4.10 14.14
CA GLY A 20 -6.49 -5.33 13.79
C GLY A 20 -6.98 -6.05 12.53
N LYS A 21 -7.86 -5.42 11.72
CA LYS A 21 -8.36 -5.97 10.46
C LYS A 21 -8.05 -5.05 9.28
N VAL A 22 -7.71 -5.63 8.14
CA VAL A 22 -7.51 -4.88 6.90
C VAL A 22 -8.86 -4.40 6.37
N VAL A 23 -8.97 -3.11 6.07
CA VAL A 23 -10.20 -2.47 5.57
C VAL A 23 -10.06 -1.83 4.18
N ALA A 24 -8.83 -1.50 3.77
CA ALA A 24 -8.51 -0.90 2.48
C ALA A 24 -7.01 -1.02 2.17
N PHE A 25 -6.53 -0.36 1.12
CA PHE A 25 -5.12 -0.33 0.70
C PHE A 25 -4.70 1.09 0.28
N LEU A 26 -3.45 1.44 0.58
CA LEU A 26 -2.77 2.66 0.16
C LEU A 26 -1.75 2.29 -0.92
N ASP A 27 -1.88 2.86 -2.11
CA ASP A 27 -0.97 2.63 -3.24
C ASP A 27 -1.12 3.77 -4.27
N SER A 28 -0.03 4.17 -4.93
CA SER A 28 -0.05 5.28 -5.90
C SER A 28 -0.63 4.89 -7.26
N TRP A 29 -0.75 3.60 -7.56
CA TRP A 29 -1.19 3.11 -8.86
C TRP A 29 -2.30 2.07 -8.72
N LEU A 30 -3.53 2.58 -8.66
CA LEU A 30 -4.70 1.77 -8.37
C LEU A 30 -5.23 1.02 -9.57
N ALA A 31 -5.30 1.66 -10.75
CA ALA A 31 -5.69 1.06 -12.04
C ALA A 31 -6.89 0.07 -12.02
N GLY A 32 -7.83 0.23 -11.09
CA GLY A 32 -8.95 -0.71 -10.90
C GLY A 32 -8.57 -2.08 -10.32
N ARG A 33 -7.36 -2.23 -9.77
CA ARG A 33 -6.91 -3.43 -9.04
C ARG A 33 -7.75 -3.63 -7.79
N ARG A 34 -8.16 -4.88 -7.52
CA ARG A 34 -8.84 -5.26 -6.28
C ARG A 34 -7.83 -5.33 -5.14
N TRP A 35 -6.60 -5.75 -5.44
CA TRP A 35 -5.50 -5.86 -4.51
C TRP A 35 -4.32 -4.98 -4.97
N PRO A 36 -4.35 -3.66 -4.70
CA PRO A 36 -3.26 -2.77 -5.06
C PRO A 36 -2.15 -2.88 -4.01
N VAL A 37 -1.33 -3.92 -4.16
CA VAL A 37 -0.16 -4.20 -3.33
C VAL A 37 1.04 -4.49 -4.23
N ASP A 38 2.23 -4.31 -3.69
CA ASP A 38 3.47 -4.76 -4.30
C ASP A 38 3.72 -6.25 -3.99
N MET A 39 4.46 -6.92 -4.88
CA MET A 39 4.84 -8.33 -4.75
C MET A 39 5.48 -8.67 -3.40
N ALA A 40 6.32 -7.77 -2.87
CA ALA A 40 7.03 -7.98 -1.61
C ALA A 40 6.14 -7.76 -0.37
N GLY A 41 4.91 -7.26 -0.54
CA GLY A 41 4.01 -6.86 0.56
C GLY A 41 3.16 -7.99 1.14
N PHE A 42 3.27 -9.20 0.61
CA PHE A 42 2.47 -10.33 1.07
C PHE A 42 3.23 -11.65 1.05
N ALA A 43 2.69 -12.61 1.80
CA ALA A 43 3.09 -14.00 1.78
C ALA A 43 1.81 -14.84 1.80
N VAL A 44 1.85 -16.00 1.16
CA VAL A 44 0.71 -16.93 1.06
C VAL A 44 1.08 -18.26 1.72
N ASN A 45 0.18 -18.80 2.53
CA ASN A 45 0.34 -20.13 3.10
C ASN A 45 0.24 -21.19 1.98
N LEU A 46 1.16 -22.16 1.95
CA LEU A 46 1.23 -23.17 0.89
C LEU A 46 0.01 -24.10 0.87
N GLU A 47 -0.52 -24.48 2.04
CA GLU A 47 -1.71 -25.32 2.16
C GLU A 47 -2.95 -24.59 1.63
N TYR A 48 -3.10 -23.30 1.97
CA TYR A 48 -4.16 -22.45 1.40
C TYR A 48 -4.04 -22.35 -0.13
N MET A 49 -2.83 -22.09 -0.64
CA MET A 49 -2.58 -21.98 -2.08
C MET A 49 -2.89 -23.30 -2.81
N ALA A 50 -2.57 -24.45 -2.22
CA ALA A 50 -2.81 -25.78 -2.79
C ALA A 50 -4.31 -26.10 -3.00
N GLN A 51 -5.22 -25.39 -2.32
CA GLN A 51 -6.66 -25.53 -2.52
C GLN A 51 -7.14 -24.96 -3.87
N PHE A 52 -6.31 -24.19 -4.56
CA PHE A 52 -6.63 -23.53 -5.82
C PHE A 52 -5.82 -24.13 -6.98
N PRO A 53 -6.32 -25.20 -7.63
CA PRO A 53 -5.55 -25.94 -8.65
C PRO A 53 -5.24 -25.13 -9.92
N ASN A 54 -5.96 -24.01 -10.12
CA ASN A 54 -5.76 -23.09 -11.25
C ASN A 54 -5.01 -21.82 -10.84
N VAL A 55 -4.31 -21.82 -9.70
CA VAL A 55 -3.48 -20.69 -9.26
C VAL A 55 -2.44 -20.39 -10.35
N ASN A 56 -2.36 -19.13 -10.74
CA ASN A 56 -1.40 -18.68 -11.74
C ASN A 56 -1.00 -17.23 -11.47
N MET A 57 0.22 -16.89 -11.86
CA MET A 57 0.74 -15.53 -11.92
C MET A 57 0.82 -15.11 -13.40
N PRO A 58 -0.26 -14.53 -13.96
CA PRO A 58 -0.28 -14.18 -15.37
C PRO A 58 0.64 -12.98 -15.63
N TYR A 59 1.43 -13.07 -16.69
CA TYR A 59 2.25 -11.96 -17.17
C TYR A 59 1.38 -10.86 -17.79
N LYS A 60 0.87 -9.97 -16.94
CA LYS A 60 0.10 -8.79 -17.33
C LYS A 60 0.66 -7.60 -16.55
N PRO A 61 1.36 -6.66 -17.21
CA PRO A 61 2.06 -5.58 -16.54
C PRO A 61 1.21 -4.87 -15.48
N GLY A 62 1.67 -4.96 -14.23
CA GLY A 62 1.06 -4.38 -13.04
C GLY A 62 -0.29 -4.98 -12.59
N PHE A 63 -0.77 -6.04 -13.23
CA PHE A 63 -1.92 -6.81 -12.77
C PHE A 63 -1.52 -8.20 -12.27
N GLU A 64 -0.23 -8.47 -12.14
CA GLU A 64 0.28 -9.79 -11.80
C GLU A 64 -0.15 -10.17 -10.37
N GLU A 65 0.10 -9.28 -9.40
CA GLU A 65 -0.29 -9.46 -8.00
C GLU A 65 -1.82 -9.51 -7.86
N ASP A 66 -2.53 -8.60 -8.51
CA ASP A 66 -4.00 -8.54 -8.46
C ASP A 66 -4.63 -9.83 -8.99
N ARG A 67 -4.13 -10.35 -10.12
CA ARG A 67 -4.67 -11.57 -10.72
C ARG A 67 -4.25 -12.81 -9.95
N PHE A 68 -3.04 -12.86 -9.44
CA PHE A 68 -2.58 -13.95 -8.57
C PHE A 68 -3.47 -14.06 -7.32
N LEU A 69 -3.64 -12.97 -6.57
CA LEU A 69 -4.43 -12.95 -5.34
C LEU A 69 -5.93 -13.22 -5.60
N ARG A 70 -6.45 -12.85 -6.77
CA ARG A 70 -7.80 -13.25 -7.21
C ARG A 70 -7.89 -14.74 -7.54
N SER A 71 -6.86 -15.32 -8.15
CA SER A 71 -6.86 -16.74 -8.55
C SER A 71 -6.90 -17.68 -7.34
N ILE A 72 -6.32 -17.27 -6.21
CA ILE A 72 -6.39 -17.98 -4.93
C ILE A 72 -7.62 -17.61 -4.08
N GLY A 73 -8.63 -16.97 -4.67
CA GLY A 73 -9.88 -16.67 -3.97
C GLY A 73 -9.73 -15.79 -2.72
N LEU A 74 -8.68 -14.95 -2.65
CA LEU A 74 -8.43 -14.12 -1.47
C LEU A 74 -9.66 -13.24 -1.16
N ARG A 75 -9.97 -13.15 0.13
CA ARG A 75 -10.98 -12.22 0.67
C ARG A 75 -10.35 -11.30 1.70
N LEU A 76 -10.94 -10.11 1.87
CA LEU A 76 -10.39 -9.07 2.74
C LEU A 76 -10.31 -9.52 4.21
N ASP A 77 -11.30 -10.29 4.66
CA ASP A 77 -11.42 -10.83 6.02
C ASP A 77 -10.34 -11.87 6.37
N LEU A 78 -9.77 -12.51 5.35
CA LEU A 78 -8.71 -13.51 5.48
C LEU A 78 -7.31 -12.88 5.59
N ILE A 79 -7.18 -11.58 5.35
CA ILE A 79 -5.88 -10.93 5.35
C ILE A 79 -5.40 -10.71 6.79
N GLU A 80 -4.25 -11.28 7.10
CA GLU A 80 -3.56 -11.08 8.37
C GLU A 80 -2.59 -9.88 8.27
N PRO A 81 -2.83 -8.77 9.00
CA PRO A 81 -1.91 -7.65 9.03
C PRO A 81 -0.65 -8.01 9.83
N ARG A 82 0.53 -7.75 9.27
CA ARG A 82 1.85 -7.98 9.88
C ARG A 82 2.63 -6.66 9.98
N GLY A 83 3.77 -6.66 10.65
CA GLY A 83 4.56 -5.44 10.87
C GLY A 83 3.86 -4.46 11.82
N SER A 84 3.48 -4.93 13.01
CA SER A 84 2.74 -4.14 14.02
C SER A 84 1.48 -3.46 13.45
N ASN A 85 0.52 -4.27 12.98
CA ASN A 85 -0.69 -3.78 12.31
C ASN A 85 -0.40 -2.85 11.11
N CYS A 86 0.57 -3.23 10.28
CA CYS A 86 1.03 -2.46 9.11
C CYS A 86 1.55 -1.05 9.44
N SER A 87 2.11 -0.84 10.64
CA SER A 87 2.75 0.43 11.03
C SER A 87 4.26 0.45 10.81
N GLN A 88 4.89 -0.70 10.59
CA GLN A 88 6.33 -0.84 10.35
C GLN A 88 6.60 -1.25 8.91
N ILE A 89 7.51 -0.52 8.25
CA ILE A 89 8.07 -0.91 6.94
C ILE A 89 9.26 -1.83 7.22
N LEU A 90 9.14 -3.10 6.81
CA LEU A 90 10.17 -4.12 7.00
C LEU A 90 10.78 -4.59 5.67
N VAL A 91 10.30 -4.03 4.55
CA VAL A 91 10.76 -4.35 3.20
C VAL A 91 10.74 -3.10 2.34
N TRP A 92 11.71 -3.01 1.43
CA TRP A 92 11.92 -1.84 0.58
C TRP A 92 12.08 -2.29 -0.87
N HIS A 93 11.28 -1.72 -1.76
CA HIS A 93 11.35 -1.95 -3.20
C HIS A 93 12.44 -1.10 -3.83
N THR A 94 13.69 -1.29 -3.39
CA THR A 94 14.84 -0.54 -3.88
C THR A 94 15.09 -0.83 -5.35
N GLN A 95 15.34 0.22 -6.12
CA GLN A 95 15.86 0.11 -7.47
C GLN A 95 17.10 0.98 -7.56
N THR A 96 18.16 0.46 -8.19
CA THR A 96 19.34 1.27 -8.50
C THR A 96 18.97 2.25 -9.61
N LYS A 97 18.58 3.46 -9.22
CA LYS A 97 18.16 4.54 -10.12
C LYS A 97 18.66 5.87 -9.57
N SER A 98 19.03 6.79 -10.46
CA SER A 98 19.27 8.19 -10.08
C SER A 98 17.92 8.91 -9.98
N LYS A 99 17.34 8.99 -8.78
CA LYS A 99 16.11 9.76 -8.50
C LYS A 99 16.22 10.53 -7.18
N LYS A 100 15.62 11.72 -7.14
CA LYS A 100 15.48 12.52 -5.92
C LYS A 100 14.41 11.91 -5.01
N ALA A 101 14.52 12.14 -3.70
CA ALA A 101 13.51 11.74 -2.72
C ALA A 101 12.13 12.35 -3.04
N ALA A 102 11.06 11.60 -2.79
CA ALA A 102 9.70 12.00 -3.16
C ALA A 102 9.12 13.04 -2.18
N VAL A 103 8.31 13.96 -2.71
CA VAL A 103 7.48 14.88 -1.92
C VAL A 103 6.04 14.66 -2.35
N VAL A 104 5.13 14.41 -1.41
CA VAL A 104 3.71 14.12 -1.67
C VAL A 104 2.87 15.23 -1.07
N ARG A 105 1.88 15.73 -1.83
CA ARG A 105 0.96 16.75 -1.33
C ARG A 105 -0.15 16.12 -0.52
N LEU A 106 -0.06 16.28 0.79
CA LEU A 106 -0.96 15.71 1.78
C LEU A 106 -1.09 16.72 2.93
N GLU A 107 -2.29 17.28 3.11
CA GLU A 107 -2.44 18.40 4.03
C GLU A 107 -2.20 17.96 5.49
N SER A 108 -1.42 18.76 6.23
CA SER A 108 -0.93 18.47 7.57
C SER A 108 -2.05 18.26 8.60
N GLU A 109 -3.24 18.81 8.33
CA GLU A 109 -4.45 18.59 9.13
C GLU A 109 -4.90 17.11 9.16
N TYR A 110 -4.59 16.34 8.12
CA TYR A 110 -4.93 14.91 8.02
C TYR A 110 -3.80 13.98 8.52
N LEU A 111 -2.66 14.55 8.94
CA LEU A 111 -1.50 13.84 9.47
C LEU A 111 -1.50 13.71 11.02
N ASP A 112 -2.66 13.93 11.62
CA ASP A 112 -2.89 13.72 13.05
C ASP A 112 -3.08 12.23 13.40
N GLY A 113 -3.58 11.96 14.62
CA GLY A 113 -3.80 10.61 15.12
C GLY A 113 -5.00 9.86 14.51
N ARG A 114 -5.76 10.47 13.59
CA ARG A 114 -6.91 9.80 12.94
C ARG A 114 -6.49 8.66 12.02
N SER A 115 -5.25 8.68 11.55
CA SER A 115 -4.64 7.65 10.71
C SER A 115 -3.18 7.42 11.07
N ASN A 116 -2.59 6.37 10.50
CA ASN A 116 -1.15 6.10 10.62
C ASN A 116 -0.28 6.99 9.72
N LEU A 117 -0.87 7.79 8.81
CA LEU A 117 -0.11 8.56 7.81
C LEU A 117 0.86 9.56 8.47
N GLY A 118 0.48 10.18 9.59
CA GLY A 118 1.38 11.08 10.33
C GLY A 118 2.65 10.41 10.81
N ALA A 119 2.51 9.24 11.45
CA ALA A 119 3.67 8.47 11.92
C ALA A 119 4.51 7.94 10.76
N LEU A 120 3.85 7.51 9.67
CA LEU A 120 4.48 6.99 8.48
C LEU A 120 5.36 8.04 7.78
N PHE A 121 4.79 9.21 7.48
CA PHE A 121 5.53 10.30 6.81
C PHE A 121 6.65 10.89 7.69
N ARG A 122 6.51 10.86 9.03
CA ARG A 122 7.62 11.17 9.95
C ARG A 122 8.78 10.18 9.79
N SER A 123 8.49 8.89 9.77
CA SER A 123 9.51 7.85 9.58
C SER A 123 10.19 7.95 8.22
N LEU A 124 9.41 8.12 7.14
CA LEU A 124 9.93 8.29 5.78
C LEU A 124 10.85 9.51 5.64
N LYS A 125 10.52 10.62 6.33
CA LYS A 125 11.35 11.83 6.35
C LYS A 125 12.68 11.58 7.06
N ILE A 126 12.66 10.91 8.21
CA ILE A 126 13.88 10.55 8.97
C ILE A 126 14.80 9.64 8.14
N MET A 127 14.22 8.72 7.37
CA MET A 127 14.97 7.80 6.51
C MET A 127 15.44 8.43 5.19
N GLY A 128 15.10 9.69 4.89
CA GLY A 128 15.46 10.35 3.63
C GLY A 128 14.75 9.78 2.40
N VAL A 129 13.62 9.10 2.58
CA VAL A 129 12.89 8.38 1.53
C VAL A 129 11.86 9.28 0.84
N ALA A 130 10.99 9.89 1.65
CA ALA A 130 9.91 10.73 1.18
C ALA A 130 9.47 11.70 2.27
N SER A 131 8.76 12.76 1.89
CA SER A 131 8.16 13.71 2.83
C SER A 131 6.77 14.14 2.38
N ALA A 132 5.94 14.56 3.34
CA ALA A 132 4.66 15.20 3.08
C ALA A 132 4.86 16.72 3.02
N SER A 133 4.10 17.37 2.14
CA SER A 133 4.03 18.82 2.02
C SER A 133 2.58 19.26 1.84
N ASP A 134 2.22 20.44 2.33
CA ASP A 134 0.90 21.03 2.10
C ASP A 134 0.77 21.58 0.67
N THR A 135 1.89 21.92 0.03
CA THR A 135 1.92 22.69 -1.22
C THR A 135 2.65 22.00 -2.36
N GLU A 136 3.59 21.11 -2.05
CA GLU A 136 4.50 20.50 -3.03
C GLU A 136 4.17 19.03 -3.31
N GLY A 137 4.48 18.60 -4.53
CA GLY A 137 4.29 17.22 -4.96
C GLY A 137 2.91 16.92 -5.55
N PRO A 138 2.70 15.71 -6.08
CA PRO A 138 1.40 15.28 -6.55
C PRO A 138 0.42 15.14 -5.38
N LYS A 139 -0.84 15.51 -5.61
CA LYS A 139 -1.92 15.35 -4.61
C LYS A 139 -2.16 13.88 -4.31
N ALA A 140 -2.14 13.52 -3.04
CA ALA A 140 -2.42 12.15 -2.61
C ALA A 140 -3.87 11.75 -2.95
N LEU A 141 -4.03 10.56 -3.51
CA LEU A 141 -5.30 9.88 -3.76
C LEU A 141 -5.35 8.61 -2.90
N ILE A 142 -6.53 8.30 -2.37
CA ILE A 142 -6.76 7.11 -1.55
C ILE A 142 -7.82 6.24 -2.23
N SER A 143 -7.60 4.93 -2.29
CA SER A 143 -8.53 3.98 -2.90
C SER A 143 -9.37 3.23 -1.90
N LYS A 144 -10.64 3.06 -2.21
CA LYS A 144 -11.53 2.12 -1.51
C LYS A 144 -12.32 1.32 -2.53
N ASN A 145 -12.18 0.00 -2.54
CA ASN A 145 -12.85 -0.92 -3.48
C ASN A 145 -12.63 -0.56 -4.97
N GLY A 146 -11.40 -0.18 -5.33
CA GLY A 146 -11.04 0.18 -6.71
C GLY A 146 -11.51 1.56 -7.16
N LYS A 147 -12.16 2.34 -6.28
CA LYS A 147 -12.51 3.74 -6.52
C LYS A 147 -11.51 4.65 -5.81
N ALA A 148 -10.79 5.45 -6.59
CA ALA A 148 -9.92 6.49 -6.07
C ALA A 148 -10.75 7.69 -5.61
N SER A 149 -10.34 8.31 -4.51
CA SER A 149 -10.92 9.54 -3.97
C SER A 149 -9.80 10.41 -3.44
N ASP A 150 -10.09 11.71 -3.27
CA ASP A 150 -9.16 12.61 -2.62
C ASP A 150 -8.86 12.13 -1.20
N HIS A 151 -7.63 12.32 -0.73
CA HIS A 151 -7.27 11.95 0.63
C HIS A 151 -8.14 12.68 1.66
N ALA A 152 -8.49 13.95 1.42
CA ALA A 152 -9.41 14.71 2.26
C ALA A 152 -10.79 14.03 2.37
N THR A 153 -11.32 13.45 1.28
CA THR A 153 -12.64 12.76 1.27
C THR A 153 -12.66 11.50 2.12
N ILE A 154 -11.51 10.84 2.30
CA ILE A 154 -11.41 9.58 3.05
C ILE A 154 -10.93 9.81 4.49
N LEU A 155 -10.21 10.90 4.73
CA LEU A 155 -9.61 11.25 6.02
C LEU A 155 -10.39 12.33 6.79
N SER A 156 -11.46 12.89 6.19
CA SER A 156 -12.53 13.59 6.93
C SER A 156 -13.38 12.61 7.72
#